data_AF-A0A8J7RKM0-F1
#
_entry.id   AF-A0A8J7RKM0-F1
#
_cell.length_a   1.000
_cell.length_b   1.000
_cell.length_c   1.000
_cell.angle_alpha   90.00
_cell.angle_beta   90.00
_cell.angle_gamma   90.00
#
_symmetry.space_group_name_H-M   'P 1'
#
loop_
_entity.id
_entity.type
_entity.pdbx_description
1 polymer ?
#
loop_
_entity_poly.entity_id
_entity_poly.type
_entity_poly.pdbx_seq_one_letter_code
_entity_poly.pdbx_strand_id
1 'polypeptide(L)'
;MIPRTLQGLIEKKLFCGRAILLTGPRRSGKTTLIKNIIEPSQKEVLFFDGDDPTVRKVLEEPNTEELRTILGSASIIFIDEAQRIPGIGLTSKIITDQFKEKQLSENI
;
A
#
# COMPACT_ATOMS: atom_id res chain seq x y z
N MET A 1 0.01 -14.22 20.75
CA MET A 1 -0.42 -13.08 19.90
C MET A 1 -1.92 -13.24 19.67
N ILE A 2 -2.75 -12.23 19.97
CA ILE A 2 -4.21 -12.36 19.78
C ILE A 2 -4.50 -12.28 18.27
N PRO A 3 -5.12 -13.30 17.65
CA PRO A 3 -5.46 -13.26 16.23
C PRO A 3 -6.46 -12.12 15.98
N ARG A 4 -6.10 -11.18 15.11
CA ARG A 4 -6.98 -10.06 14.78
C ARG A 4 -8.04 -10.54 13.80
N THR A 5 -9.32 -10.32 14.11
CA THR A 5 -10.44 -10.66 13.21
C THR A 5 -10.28 -10.08 11.80
N LEU A 6 -9.68 -8.89 11.70
CA LEU A 6 -9.40 -8.22 10.43
C LEU A 6 -8.37 -8.93 9.57
N GLN A 7 -7.46 -9.73 10.16
CA GLN A 7 -6.39 -10.40 9.44
C GLN A 7 -6.94 -11.32 8.35
N GLY A 8 -7.81 -12.26 8.72
CA GLY A 8 -8.41 -13.20 7.75
C GLY A 8 -9.31 -12.52 6.72
N LEU A 9 -9.87 -11.35 7.02
CA LEU A 9 -10.64 -10.56 6.06
C LEU A 9 -9.73 -9.91 5.02
N ILE A 10 -8.60 -9.34 5.45
CA ILE A 10 -7.62 -8.69 4.57
C ILE A 10 -6.97 -9.74 3.68
N GLU A 11 -6.53 -10.87 4.24
CA GLU A 11 -5.93 -11.99 3.49
C GLU A 11 -6.84 -12.46 2.34
N LYS A 12 -8.15 -12.59 2.57
CA LYS A 12 -9.13 -12.96 1.54
C LYS A 12 -9.34 -11.90 0.45
N LYS A 13 -8.97 -10.66 0.71
CA LYS A 13 -9.14 -9.53 -0.22
C LYS A 13 -7.86 -9.17 -0.96
N LEU A 14 -6.71 -9.69 -0.55
CA LEU A 14 -5.45 -9.50 -1.28
C LEU A 14 -5.59 -10.05 -2.70
N PHE A 15 -4.96 -9.35 -3.64
CA PHE A 15 -4.91 -9.66 -5.07
C PHE A 15 -6.29 -9.76 -5.76
N CYS A 16 -7.32 -9.13 -5.22
CA CYS A 16 -8.66 -9.06 -5.83
C CYS A 16 -8.85 -7.85 -6.77
N GLY A 17 -7.75 -7.23 -7.24
CA GLY A 17 -7.77 -6.09 -8.16
C GLY A 17 -8.30 -4.79 -7.56
N ARG A 18 -8.27 -4.63 -6.24
CA ARG A 18 -8.73 -3.43 -5.53
C ARG A 18 -7.71 -2.97 -4.50
N ALA A 19 -7.60 -1.66 -4.33
CA ALA A 19 -6.84 -1.08 -3.22
C ALA A 19 -7.49 -1.45 -1.88
N ILE A 20 -6.65 -1.72 -0.88
CA ILE A 20 -7.08 -1.94 0.50
C ILE A 20 -6.71 -0.71 1.32
N LEU A 21 -7.72 0.01 1.80
CA LEU A 21 -7.54 1.15 2.69
C LEU A 21 -7.75 0.75 4.15
N LEU A 22 -6.76 1.02 4.99
CA LEU A 22 -6.82 0.82 6.44
C LEU A 22 -6.91 2.15 7.18
N THR A 23 -8.07 2.41 7.77
CA THR A 23 -8.31 3.62 8.57
C THR A 23 -8.28 3.30 10.05
N GLY A 24 -7.78 4.22 10.87
CA GLY A 24 -7.92 4.14 12.33
C GLY A 24 -6.97 5.07 13.08
N PRO A 25 -7.06 5.12 14.42
CA PRO A 25 -6.21 6.00 15.22
C PRO A 25 -4.71 5.75 14.99
N ARG A 26 -3.88 6.79 15.15
CA ARG A 26 -2.42 6.64 15.19
C ARG A 26 -2.03 5.62 16.28
N ARG A 27 -0.99 4.82 16.01
CA ARG A 27 -0.47 3.76 16.92
C ARG A 27 -1.45 2.62 17.24
N SER A 28 -2.50 2.43 16.46
CA SER A 28 -3.40 1.24 16.58
C SER A 28 -2.79 -0.06 16.02
N GLY A 29 -1.60 0.01 15.43
CA GLY A 29 -0.88 -1.14 14.88
C GLY A 29 -1.37 -1.59 13.50
N LYS A 30 -1.81 -0.64 12.66
CA LYS A 30 -2.23 -0.88 11.26
C LYS A 30 -1.07 -1.37 10.41
N THR A 31 0.07 -0.67 10.45
CA THR A 31 1.32 -1.07 9.77
C THR A 31 1.79 -2.45 10.22
N THR A 32 1.73 -2.72 11.53
CA THR A 32 2.07 -4.06 12.08
C THR A 32 1.13 -5.15 11.57
N LEU A 33 -0.18 -4.88 11.49
CA LEU A 33 -1.16 -5.83 10.96
C LEU A 33 -0.84 -6.19 9.50
N ILE A 34 -0.58 -5.19 8.67
CA ILE A 34 -0.20 -5.39 7.26
C ILE A 34 1.09 -6.19 7.15
N LYS A 35 2.14 -5.81 7.89
CA LYS A 35 3.42 -6.53 7.86
C LYS A 35 3.23 -8.01 8.21
N ASN A 36 2.46 -8.31 9.25
CA ASN A 36 2.16 -9.68 9.66
C ASN A 36 1.35 -10.47 8.61
N ILE A 37 0.51 -9.80 7.81
CA ILE A 37 -0.26 -10.42 6.72
C ILE A 37 0.62 -10.69 5.51
N ILE A 38 1.55 -9.77 5.21
CA ILE A 38 2.37 -9.84 4.00
C ILE A 38 3.60 -10.71 4.18
N GLU A 39 4.27 -10.67 5.34
CA GLU A 39 5.49 -11.44 5.62
C GLU A 39 5.38 -12.94 5.25
N PRO A 40 4.28 -13.66 5.58
CA PRO A 40 4.13 -15.06 5.21
C PRO A 40 4.02 -15.31 3.70
N SER A 41 3.67 -14.31 2.91
CA SER A 41 3.42 -14.47 1.46
C SER A 41 4.71 -14.66 0.65
N GLN A 42 5.89 -14.36 1.23
CA GLN A 42 7.20 -14.34 0.55
C GLN A 42 7.25 -13.46 -0.71
N LYS A 43 6.25 -12.61 -0.93
CA LYS A 43 6.20 -11.69 -2.06
C LYS A 43 7.06 -10.47 -1.79
N GLU A 44 7.64 -9.91 -2.84
CA GLU A 44 8.38 -8.66 -2.75
C GLU A 44 7.42 -7.50 -2.41
N VAL A 45 7.79 -6.74 -1.38
CA VAL A 45 6.98 -5.66 -0.82
C VAL A 45 7.74 -4.36 -0.92
N LEU A 46 7.08 -3.34 -1.44
CA LEU A 46 7.57 -1.98 -1.46
C LEU A 46 6.83 -1.16 -0.41
N PHE A 47 7.58 -0.60 0.53
CA PHE A 47 7.06 0.25 1.60
C PHE A 47 7.38 1.71 1.32
N PHE A 48 6.34 2.55 1.32
CA PHE A 48 6.43 4.00 1.20
C PHE A 48 5.95 4.65 2.49
N ASP A 49 6.75 5.54 3.05
CA ASP A 49 6.42 6.34 4.23
C ASP A 49 6.00 7.75 3.80
N GLY A 50 4.72 8.08 3.94
CA GLY A 50 4.18 9.39 3.59
C GLY A 50 4.68 10.54 4.47
N ASP A 51 5.29 10.27 5.64
CA ASP A 51 5.96 11.32 6.41
C ASP A 51 7.35 11.68 5.81
N ASP A 52 7.95 10.81 4.99
CA ASP A 52 9.21 11.10 4.26
C ASP A 52 8.94 12.09 3.08
N PRO A 53 9.55 13.29 3.09
CA PRO A 53 9.41 14.26 2.00
C PRO A 53 9.83 13.73 0.63
N THR A 54 10.81 12.84 0.57
CA THR A 54 11.32 12.25 -0.67
C THR A 54 10.28 11.33 -1.28
N VAL A 55 9.65 10.49 -0.45
CA VAL A 55 8.56 9.59 -0.86
C VAL A 55 7.37 10.40 -1.35
N ARG A 56 6.98 11.44 -0.61
CA ARG A 56 5.91 12.34 -1.04
C ARG A 56 6.17 12.91 -2.42
N LYS A 57 7.36 13.48 -2.63
CA LYS A 57 7.73 14.07 -3.92
C LYS A 57 7.69 13.07 -5.07
N VAL A 58 8.06 11.82 -4.82
CA VAL A 58 8.07 10.76 -5.84
C VAL A 58 6.66 10.25 -6.18
N LEU A 59 5.70 10.34 -5.24
CA LEU A 59 4.35 9.78 -5.37
C LEU A 59 3.24 10.82 -5.60
N GLU A 60 3.54 12.11 -5.51
CA GLU A 60 2.57 13.20 -5.65
C GLU A 60 1.89 13.21 -7.03
N GLU A 61 2.66 13.21 -8.13
CA GLU A 61 2.12 13.21 -9.50
C GLU A 61 2.98 12.42 -10.50
N PRO A 62 3.33 11.14 -10.24
CA PRO A 62 4.11 10.35 -11.19
C PRO A 62 3.25 9.93 -12.39
N ASN A 63 3.85 9.92 -13.58
CA ASN A 63 3.24 9.29 -14.74
C ASN A 63 3.35 7.75 -14.68
N THR A 64 2.70 7.05 -15.61
CA THR A 64 2.65 5.58 -15.61
C THR A 64 4.02 4.91 -15.74
N GLU A 65 4.97 5.48 -16.49
CA GLU A 65 6.30 4.89 -16.68
C GLU A 65 7.23 5.17 -15.48
N GLU A 66 7.08 6.33 -14.83
CA GLU A 66 7.70 6.61 -13.54
C GLU A 66 7.20 5.61 -12.49
N LEU A 67 5.88 5.41 -12.39
CA LEU A 67 5.31 4.39 -11.51
C LEU A 67 5.82 2.99 -11.84
N ARG A 68 5.93 2.60 -13.12
CA ARG A 68 6.49 1.29 -13.50
C ARG A 68 7.90 1.10 -12.94
N THR A 69 8.72 2.13 -13.02
CA THR A 69 10.10 2.12 -12.53
C THR A 69 10.14 2.10 -11.01
N ILE A 70 9.38 2.97 -10.35
CA ILE A 70 9.27 3.08 -8.90
C ILE A 70 8.79 1.76 -8.29
N LEU A 71 7.75 1.15 -8.87
CA LEU A 71 7.11 -0.06 -8.36
C LEU A 71 7.89 -1.35 -8.65
N GLY A 72 8.79 -1.33 -9.63
CA GLY A 72 9.67 -2.46 -9.98
C GLY A 72 8.97 -3.81 -10.04
N SER A 73 9.61 -4.85 -9.49
CA SER A 73 9.08 -6.22 -9.38
C SER A 73 8.19 -6.44 -8.15
N ALA A 74 8.02 -5.43 -7.29
CA ALA A 74 7.22 -5.55 -6.08
C ALA A 74 5.78 -5.95 -6.40
N SER A 75 5.32 -7.04 -5.80
CA SER A 75 3.94 -7.52 -5.96
C SER A 75 2.98 -6.83 -5.01
N ILE A 76 3.49 -6.28 -3.91
CA ILE A 76 2.70 -5.60 -2.89
C ILE A 76 3.30 -4.21 -2.64
N ILE A 77 2.43 -3.22 -2.63
CA ILE A 77 2.78 -1.82 -2.41
C ILE A 77 2.04 -1.38 -1.17
N PHE A 78 2.79 -0.93 -0.19
CA PHE A 78 2.24 -0.38 1.04
C PHE A 78 2.61 1.08 1.19
N ILE A 79 1.60 1.95 1.33
CA ILE A 79 1.78 3.38 1.58
C ILE A 79 1.29 3.71 3.00
N ASP A 80 2.21 4.06 3.88
CA ASP A 80 1.94 4.52 5.24
C ASP A 80 1.64 6.02 5.24
N GLU A 81 0.69 6.45 6.07
CA GLU A 81 0.19 7.83 6.16
C GLU A 81 -0.07 8.46 4.78
N ALA A 82 -0.79 7.73 3.92
CA ALA A 82 -1.02 8.09 2.51
C ALA A 82 -1.65 9.49 2.34
N GLN A 83 -2.46 9.93 3.30
CA GLN A 83 -3.05 11.27 3.35
C GLN A 83 -2.03 12.41 3.37
N ARG A 84 -0.75 12.12 3.65
CA ARG A 84 0.35 13.09 3.61
C ARG A 84 0.81 13.41 2.21
N ILE A 85 0.56 12.52 1.25
CA ILE A 85 0.97 12.68 -0.15
C ILE A 85 -0.17 13.44 -0.86
N PRO A 86 0.08 14.67 -1.36
CA PRO A 86 -0.92 15.40 -2.12
C PRO A 86 -1.30 14.61 -3.37
N GLY A 87 -2.59 14.63 -3.74
CA GLY A 87 -3.05 13.94 -4.96
C GLY A 87 -3.03 12.41 -4.91
N ILE A 88 -2.67 11.78 -3.77
CA ILE A 88 -2.44 10.33 -3.66
C ILE A 88 -3.51 9.46 -4.31
N GLY A 89 -4.79 9.83 -4.19
CA GLY A 89 -5.89 9.06 -4.78
C GLY A 89 -5.81 8.90 -6.30
N LEU A 90 -5.23 9.85 -7.03
CA LEU A 90 -4.98 9.72 -8.46
C LEU A 90 -3.86 8.72 -8.74
N THR A 91 -2.75 8.82 -7.99
CA THR A 91 -1.65 7.86 -8.06
C THR A 91 -2.14 6.45 -7.74
N SER A 92 -2.89 6.27 -6.64
CA SER A 92 -3.49 4.99 -6.25
C SER A 92 -4.40 4.43 -7.34
N LYS A 93 -5.20 5.28 -8.00
CA LYS A 93 -6.07 4.89 -9.11
C LYS A 93 -5.27 4.40 -10.31
N ILE A 94 -4.21 5.11 -10.70
CA ILE A 94 -3.33 4.69 -11.79
C ILE A 94 -2.71 3.33 -11.46
N ILE A 95 -2.25 3.14 -10.21
CA ILE A 95 -1.69 1.87 -9.75
C ILE A 95 -2.70 0.73 -9.92
N THR A 96 -3.93 0.89 -9.41
CA THR A 96 -4.94 -0.18 -9.47
C THR A 96 -5.47 -0.45 -10.88
N ASP A 97 -5.56 0.57 -11.73
CA ASP A 97 -6.11 0.45 -13.08
C ASP A 97 -5.09 -0.16 -14.06
N GLN A 98 -3.82 0.23 -13.94
CA GLN A 98 -2.76 -0.11 -14.89
C GLN A 98 -1.91 -1.31 -14.47
N PHE A 99 -1.74 -1.56 -13.16
CA PHE A 99 -0.86 -2.62 -12.64
C PHE A 99 -1.68 -3.66 -11.86
N LYS A 100 -2.55 -4.38 -12.58
CA LYS A 100 -3.55 -5.29 -12.01
C LYS A 100 -2.95 -6.48 -11.25
N GLU A 101 -1.70 -6.82 -11.55
CA GLU A 101 -0.93 -7.85 -10.88
C GLU A 101 -0.43 -7.43 -9.49
N LYS A 102 -0.39 -6.12 -9.23
CA LYS A 102 0.10 -5.54 -7.98
C LYS A 102 -1.04 -5.32 -6.99
N GLN A 103 -0.78 -5.61 -5.72
CA GLN A 103 -1.70 -5.28 -4.62
C GLN A 103 -1.30 -3.96 -3.97
N LEU A 104 -2.15 -2.94 -4.09
CA LEU A 104 -2.01 -1.69 -3.36
C LEU A 104 -2.71 -1.76 -2.01
N SER A 105 -2.00 -1.44 -0.94
CA SER A 105 -2.56 -1.27 0.41
C SER A 105 -2.08 0.02 1.01
N GLU A 106 -2.95 0.78 1.64
CA GLU A 106 -2.64 2.11 2.16
C GLU A 106 -3.25 2.28 3.53
N ASN A 107 -2.64 3.10 4.38
CA ASN A 107 -3.26 3.51 5.61
C ASN A 107 -3.46 5.03 5.66
N ILE A 108 -4.54 5.41 6.36
CA ILE A 108 -4.89 6.79 6.68
C ILE A 108 -5.09 6.95 8.18
#